data_AF-G2GGF1-F1
#
_entry.id   AF-G2GGF1-F1
#
_cell.length_a   1.000
_cell.length_b   1.000
_cell.length_c   1.000
_cell.angle_alpha   90.00
_cell.angle_beta   90.00
_cell.angle_gamma   90.00
#
_symmetry.space_group_name_H-M   'P 1'
#
loop_
_entity.id
_entity.type
_entity.pdbx_description
1 polymer ?
#
loop_
_entity_poly.entity_id
_entity_poly.type
_entity_poly.pdbx_seq_one_letter_code
_entity_poly.pdbx_strand_id
1 'polypeptide(L)'
;MDPNGRGPEEYGHDGDSRSARHRPPREPLTPDFGQHTPALARTVQLVSGDFLLTVNPVDGSEIELCPPAERPARPVRLAPAARAEADR
;
A
#
# COMPACT_ATOMS: atom_id res chain seq x y z
N MET A 1 -14.95 44.52 -3.22
CA MET A 1 -13.52 44.63 -2.89
C MET A 1 -13.08 43.25 -2.43
N ASP A 2 -12.29 42.54 -3.25
CA ASP A 2 -11.74 41.21 -2.94
C ASP A 2 -10.32 41.39 -2.38
N PRO A 3 -9.98 40.87 -1.19
CA PRO A 3 -8.66 41.05 -0.58
C PRO A 3 -7.58 40.07 -1.11
N ASN A 4 -7.89 39.21 -2.08
CA ASN A 4 -6.92 38.24 -2.63
C ASN A 4 -6.33 38.65 -3.99
N GLY A 5 -5.98 39.92 -4.15
CA GLY A 5 -5.15 40.39 -5.26
C GLY A 5 -3.67 40.13 -5.00
N ARG A 6 -3.17 38.90 -5.20
CA ARG A 6 -1.71 38.69 -5.31
C ARG A 6 -1.24 39.19 -6.68
N GLY A 7 -0.62 40.36 -6.69
CA GLY A 7 0.11 40.89 -7.84
C GLY A 7 1.35 40.04 -8.17
N PRO A 8 1.91 40.16 -9.39
CA PRO A 8 3.11 39.44 -9.77
C PRO A 8 4.31 40.14 -9.13
N GLU A 9 4.73 39.65 -7.97
CA GLU A 9 5.96 40.13 -7.32
C GLU A 9 7.17 39.56 -8.06
N GLU A 10 7.63 40.40 -8.99
CA GLU A 10 8.99 40.64 -9.46
C GLU A 10 10.08 40.22 -8.44
N TYR A 11 10.50 38.95 -8.51
CA TYR A 11 11.82 38.53 -8.00
C TYR A 11 12.84 38.70 -9.13
N GLY A 12 13.33 39.94 -9.27
CA GLY A 12 14.56 40.22 -10.00
C GLY A 12 15.75 39.66 -9.23
N HIS A 13 16.18 38.44 -9.57
CA HIS A 13 17.55 38.01 -9.32
C HIS A 13 18.29 38.00 -10.66
N ASP A 14 18.76 39.19 -11.05
CA ASP A 14 19.76 39.32 -12.09
C ASP A 14 21.05 38.66 -11.61
N GLY A 15 21.47 37.60 -12.28
CA GLY A 15 22.73 36.95 -11.95
C GLY A 15 22.93 35.57 -12.55
N ASP A 16 23.34 35.57 -13.82
CA ASP A 16 24.17 34.52 -14.40
C ASP A 16 23.44 33.27 -14.95
N SER A 17 23.16 33.36 -16.26
CA SER A 17 22.94 32.27 -17.19
C SER A 17 24.04 31.20 -17.09
N ARG A 18 23.93 30.25 -16.16
CA ARG A 18 24.67 29.00 -16.19
C ARG A 18 23.74 27.84 -15.88
N SER A 19 23.26 27.23 -16.96
CA SER A 19 22.97 25.80 -17.11
C SER A 19 22.49 25.10 -15.85
N ALA A 20 21.21 24.72 -15.85
CA ALA A 20 20.64 23.71 -14.94
C ALA A 20 21.70 22.65 -14.64
N ARG A 21 22.24 22.67 -13.41
CA ARG A 21 23.30 21.75 -13.01
C ARG A 21 22.71 20.35 -13.15
N HIS A 22 23.12 19.67 -14.21
CA HIS A 22 22.72 18.32 -14.54
C HIS A 22 23.12 17.44 -13.36
N ARG A 23 22.15 17.12 -12.49
CA ARG A 23 22.36 16.13 -11.44
C ARG A 23 22.83 14.85 -12.12
N PRO A 24 23.92 14.21 -11.68
CA PRO A 24 24.33 12.93 -12.25
C PRO A 24 23.13 11.98 -12.24
N PRO A 25 22.91 11.20 -13.32
CA PRO A 25 21.85 10.21 -13.35
C PRO A 25 21.95 9.35 -12.10
N ARG A 26 20.84 9.20 -11.37
CA ARG A 26 20.81 8.25 -10.26
C ARG A 26 21.17 6.90 -10.85
N GLU A 27 22.17 6.22 -10.28
CA GLU A 27 22.43 4.83 -10.58
C GLU A 27 21.11 4.07 -10.41
N PRO A 28 20.67 3.27 -11.40
CA PRO A 28 19.50 2.45 -11.22
C PRO A 28 19.74 1.61 -9.97
N LEU A 29 18.84 1.65 -8.99
CA LEU A 29 18.83 0.67 -7.92
C LEU A 29 18.80 -0.68 -8.64
N THR A 30 19.94 -1.39 -8.66
CA THR A 30 19.91 -2.81 -8.96
C THR A 30 18.96 -3.37 -7.93
N PRO A 31 17.81 -3.92 -8.33
CA PRO A 31 16.99 -4.57 -7.34
C PRO A 31 17.83 -5.75 -6.88
N ASP A 32 18.19 -5.72 -5.60
CA ASP A 32 18.86 -6.81 -4.91
C ASP A 32 17.85 -7.96 -4.74
N PHE A 33 17.34 -8.48 -5.86
CA PHE A 33 16.64 -9.76 -5.94
C PHE A 33 17.68 -10.89 -5.86
N GLY A 34 18.73 -10.70 -5.06
CA GLY A 34 19.81 -11.66 -4.86
C GLY A 34 19.21 -12.95 -4.35
N GLN A 35 19.07 -13.92 -5.28
CA GLN A 35 18.78 -15.34 -5.07
C GLN A 35 18.17 -15.64 -3.70
N HIS A 36 16.94 -15.18 -3.46
CA HIS A 36 16.18 -15.66 -2.33
C HIS A 36 16.01 -17.16 -2.57
N THR A 37 16.63 -17.99 -1.72
CA THR A 37 16.17 -19.38 -1.57
C THR A 37 14.66 -19.26 -1.37
N PRO A 38 13.80 -19.90 -2.18
CA PRO A 38 12.37 -19.67 -2.11
C PRO A 38 11.94 -19.97 -0.68
N ALA A 39 11.70 -18.91 0.09
CA ALA A 39 11.13 -19.02 1.41
C ALA A 39 9.78 -19.70 1.22
N LEU A 40 9.42 -20.62 2.11
CA LEU A 40 8.12 -21.26 2.05
C LEU A 40 7.02 -20.18 2.12
N ALA A 41 6.54 -19.74 0.96
CA ALA A 41 5.57 -18.68 0.83
C ALA A 41 4.23 -19.23 1.29
N ARG A 42 3.78 -18.80 2.48
CA ARG A 42 2.48 -19.19 3.01
C ARG A 42 1.44 -18.25 2.44
N THR A 43 0.81 -18.66 1.36
CA THR A 43 -0.38 -17.96 0.85
C THR A 43 -1.52 -18.14 1.83
N VAL A 44 -2.22 -17.04 2.15
CA VAL A 44 -3.36 -17.03 3.08
C VAL A 44 -4.54 -16.32 2.41
N GLN A 45 -5.73 -16.88 2.63
CA GLN A 45 -6.99 -16.27 2.22
C GLN A 45 -7.62 -15.52 3.40
N LEU A 46 -8.02 -14.27 3.16
CA LEU A 46 -8.69 -13.42 4.13
C LEU A 46 -10.00 -12.89 3.53
N VAL A 47 -11.08 -12.89 4.30
CA VAL A 47 -12.33 -12.24 3.89
C VAL A 47 -12.45 -10.90 4.59
N SER A 48 -12.59 -9.82 3.81
CA SER A 48 -12.77 -8.46 4.30
C SER A 48 -14.02 -7.83 3.68
N GLY A 49 -15.11 -7.78 4.45
CA GLY A 49 -16.42 -7.36 3.94
C GLY A 49 -16.90 -8.31 2.85
N ASP A 50 -17.11 -7.79 1.65
CA ASP A 50 -17.50 -8.56 0.47
C ASP A 50 -16.32 -9.03 -0.39
N PHE A 51 -15.07 -8.86 0.06
CA PHE A 51 -13.87 -9.19 -0.71
C PHE A 51 -13.14 -10.41 -0.15
N LEU A 52 -12.63 -11.26 -1.04
CA LEU A 52 -11.67 -12.31 -0.77
C LEU A 52 -10.29 -11.82 -1.19
N LEU A 53 -9.35 -11.81 -0.25
CA LEU A 53 -7.95 -11.41 -0.46
C LEU A 53 -7.07 -12.67 -0.41
N THR A 54 -6.37 -12.92 -1.50
CA THR A 54 -5.33 -13.95 -1.56
C THR A 54 -3.98 -13.28 -1.39
N VAL A 55 -3.39 -13.39 -0.20
CA VAL A 55 -2.09 -12.80 0.09
C VAL A 55 -1.00 -13.78 -0.33
N ASN A 56 -0.35 -13.53 -1.46
CA ASN A 56 0.87 -14.22 -1.85
C ASN A 56 2.08 -13.28 -1.61
N PRO A 57 3.00 -13.61 -0.69
CA PRO A 57 4.11 -12.71 -0.36
C PRO A 57 5.16 -12.59 -1.48
N VAL A 58 5.13 -13.47 -2.49
CA VAL A 58 6.10 -13.48 -3.59
C VAL A 58 5.58 -12.66 -4.77
N ASP A 59 4.36 -12.96 -5.23
CA ASP A 59 3.78 -12.37 -6.45
C ASP A 59 2.90 -11.14 -6.16
N GLY A 60 2.60 -10.87 -4.89
CA GLY A 60 1.68 -9.82 -4.46
C GLY A 60 0.32 -10.36 -4.03
N SER A 61 -0.56 -9.47 -3.60
CA SER A 61 -1.89 -9.85 -3.14
C SER A 61 -2.95 -9.60 -4.20
N GLU A 62 -3.87 -10.54 -4.34
CA GLU A 62 -4.99 -10.47 -5.28
C GLU A 62 -6.30 -10.23 -4.52
N ILE A 63 -7.19 -9.41 -5.08
CA ILE A 63 -8.47 -9.05 -4.47
C ILE A 63 -9.60 -9.41 -5.43
N GLU A 64 -10.54 -10.21 -4.96
CA GLU A 64 -11.73 -10.63 -5.71
C GLU A 64 -13.00 -10.42 -4.86
N LEU A 65 -14.17 -10.47 -5.51
CA LEU A 65 -15.43 -10.48 -4.77
C LEU A 65 -15.63 -11.85 -4.11
N CYS A 66 -15.87 -11.86 -2.81
CA CYS A 66 -16.12 -13.07 -2.05
C CYS A 66 -17.43 -13.72 -2.51
N PRO A 67 -17.39 -14.98 -2.99
CA PRO A 67 -18.57 -15.73 -3.37
C PRO A 67 -19.57 -15.79 -2.22
N PRO A 68 -20.88 -15.63 -2.45
CA PRO A 68 -21.87 -15.63 -1.37
C PRO A 68 -21.84 -16.89 -0.48
N ALA A 69 -21.46 -18.04 -1.03
CA ALA A 69 -21.35 -19.31 -0.31
C ALA A 69 -20.13 -19.38 0.64
N GLU A 70 -19.11 -18.56 0.40
CA GLU A 70 -17.86 -18.53 1.18
C GLU A 70 -17.83 -17.37 2.18
N ARG A 71 -18.89 -16.56 2.23
CA ARG A 71 -19.00 -15.44 3.16
C ARG A 71 -19.18 -15.96 4.59
N PRO A 72 -18.36 -15.48 5.54
CA PRO A 72 -18.57 -15.77 6.95
C PRO A 72 -19.97 -15.36 7.42
N ALA A 73 -20.51 -16.10 8.38
CA ALA A 73 -21.75 -15.72 9.03
C ALA A 73 -21.61 -14.34 9.71
N ARG A 74 -22.74 -13.64 9.86
CA ARG A 74 -22.75 -12.35 10.55
C ARG A 74 -22.11 -12.49 11.94
N PRO A 75 -21.16 -11.62 12.31
CA PRO A 75 -20.57 -11.65 13.64
C PRO A 75 -21.64 -11.52 14.72
N VAL A 76 -21.58 -12.40 15.73
CA VAL A 76 -22.48 -12.40 16.88
C VAL A 76 -21.68 -12.33 18.18
N ARG A 77 -22.32 -11.83 19.24
CA ARG A 77 -21.73 -11.85 20.58
C ARG A 77 -21.55 -13.29 21.03
N LEU A 78 -20.30 -13.68 21.30
CA LEU A 78 -19.99 -14.98 21.87
C LEU A 78 -20.50 -15.07 23.32
N ALA A 79 -21.06 -16.22 23.69
CA ALA A 79 -21.35 -16.55 25.08
C ALA A 79 -20.04 -16.67 25.90
N PRO A 80 -20.08 -16.53 27.24
CA PRO A 80 -18.86 -16.61 28.06
C PRO A 80 -18.04 -17.88 27.85
N ALA A 81 -18.68 -19.04 27.71
CA ALA A 81 -18.01 -20.31 27.46
C ALA A 81 -17.28 -20.33 26.11
N ALA A 82 -17.94 -19.89 25.03
CA ALA A 82 -17.34 -19.81 23.69
C ALA A 82 -16.18 -18.80 23.63
N ARG A 83 -16.23 -17.72 24.42
CA ARG A 83 -15.09 -16.79 24.56
C ARG A 83 -13.89 -17.45 25.20
N ALA A 84 -14.10 -18.25 26.26
CA ALA A 84 -13.03 -18.96 26.93
C ALA A 84 -12.39 -20.05 26.05
N GLU A 85 -13.15 -20.64 25.13
CA GLU A 85 -12.63 -21.60 24.15
C GLU A 85 -11.79 -20.94 23.06
N ALA A 86 -12.19 -19.77 22.56
CA ALA A 86 -11.46 -19.06 21.51
C ALA A 86 -10.09 -18.50 21.96
N ASP A 87 -9.88 -18.33 23.27
CA ASP A 87 -8.62 -17.82 23.85
C ASP A 87 -7.58 -18.93 24.12
N ARG A 88 -7.96 -20.19 23.92
CA ARG A 88 -7.09 -21.36 24.12
C ARG A 88 -6.28 -21.67 22.87
#